data_AF-A0A7Z9Q6F3-F1
#
_entry.id   AF-A0A7Z9Q6F3-F1
#
_cell.length_a   1.000
_cell.length_b   1.000
_cell.length_c   1.000
_cell.angle_alpha   90.00
_cell.angle_beta   90.00
_cell.angle_gamma   90.00
#
_symmetry.space_group_name_H-M   'P 1'
#
loop_
_entity.id
_entity.type
_entity.pdbx_description
1 polymer ?
#
loop_
_entity_poly.entity_id
_entity_poly.type
_entity_poly.pdbx_seq_one_letter_code
_entity_poly.pdbx_strand_id
1 'polypeptide(L)'
;MNIKMHVHPLVRFIFFLAFSFSVLFADTLTLWAIYFGIFVIITGFYQTVISAVFSRIKPFILYFPFMLILYLGVSMLFTDTTINQALFEVGFAFLRIALMISIMSLYFESVGSQNFLLALRSIWFQTGLKWQWMENFFLFLEMTLRFYPSLQRDWIAVRQSRESLGFNQNNNRWGEIREAAYDLPVLLVRNLRKSEDIAVAMQLRGFGKSIPRCVYNAVPFSTWHLLQFAGVVICFYLINLHAPF
;
A
#
# COMPACT_ATOMS: atom_id res chain seq x y z
N MET A 1 29.33 17.06 -0.55
CA MET A 1 28.02 17.35 0.07
C MET A 1 26.94 17.01 -0.94
N ASN A 2 26.54 15.74 -0.96
CA ASN A 2 25.61 15.21 -1.97
C ASN A 2 24.19 15.50 -1.49
N ILE A 3 23.62 16.63 -1.92
CA ILE A 3 22.21 16.97 -1.66
C ILE A 3 21.38 16.08 -2.59
N LYS A 4 21.27 14.80 -2.24
CA LYS A 4 20.08 14.04 -2.60
C LYS A 4 18.95 14.75 -1.86
N MET A 5 18.21 15.62 -2.55
CA MET A 5 16.89 16.07 -2.09
C MET A 5 15.99 14.84 -2.02
N HIS A 6 16.14 14.06 -0.94
CA HIS A 6 15.15 13.08 -0.53
C HIS A 6 13.92 13.88 -0.10
N VAL A 7 13.05 14.18 -1.08
CA VAL A 7 11.73 14.75 -0.82
C VAL A 7 11.07 13.87 0.25
N HIS A 8 10.54 14.53 1.28
CA HIS A 8 9.99 13.87 2.46
C HIS A 8 8.99 12.77 2.05
N PRO A 9 9.09 11.54 2.59
CA PRO A 9 8.22 10.41 2.21
C PRO A 9 6.73 10.76 2.24
N LEU A 10 6.28 11.52 3.24
CA LEU A 10 4.89 11.99 3.33
C LEU A 10 4.49 12.99 2.26
N VAL A 11 5.38 13.91 1.88
CA VAL A 11 5.08 14.86 0.79
C VAL A 11 4.90 14.10 -0.52
N ARG A 12 5.75 13.08 -0.77
CA ARG A 12 5.56 12.17 -1.90
C ARG A 12 4.23 11.43 -1.81
N PHE A 13 3.89 10.88 -0.65
CA PHE A 13 2.61 10.18 -0.45
C PHE A 13 1.44 11.05 -0.88
N ILE A 14 1.40 12.28 -0.40
CA ILE A 14 0.29 13.20 -0.66
C ILE A 14 0.27 13.62 -2.12
N PHE A 15 1.42 13.82 -2.75
CA PHE A 15 1.49 14.05 -4.19
C PHE A 15 0.87 12.91 -4.98
N PHE A 16 1.27 11.67 -4.72
CA PHE A 16 0.69 10.51 -5.39
C PHE A 16 -0.79 10.34 -5.06
N LEU A 17 -1.21 10.63 -3.82
CA LEU A 17 -2.60 10.53 -3.37
C LEU A 17 -3.49 11.56 -4.08
N ALA A 18 -3.07 12.82 -4.11
CA ALA A 18 -3.76 13.88 -4.82
C ALA A 18 -3.82 13.59 -6.33
N PHE A 19 -2.72 13.11 -6.91
CA PHE A 19 -2.68 12.70 -8.32
C PHE A 19 -3.66 11.55 -8.62
N SER A 20 -3.72 10.55 -7.75
CA SER A 20 -4.66 9.42 -7.83
C SER A 20 -6.12 9.88 -7.76
N PHE A 21 -6.45 10.82 -6.86
CA PHE A 21 -7.79 11.40 -6.81
C PHE A 21 -8.12 12.25 -8.03
N SER A 22 -7.16 13.03 -8.54
CA SER A 22 -7.32 13.86 -9.74
C SER A 22 -7.67 13.01 -10.97
N VAL A 23 -7.11 11.81 -11.07
CA VAL A 23 -7.42 10.84 -12.14
C VAL A 23 -8.84 10.28 -12.01
N LEU A 24 -9.32 10.08 -10.79
CA LEU A 24 -10.68 9.57 -10.55
C LEU A 24 -11.73 10.59 -11.01
N PHE A 25 -11.50 11.88 -10.75
CA PHE A 25 -12.37 12.98 -11.18
C PHE A 25 -12.19 13.40 -12.65
N ALA A 26 -11.32 12.73 -13.42
CA ALA A 26 -11.08 13.09 -14.80
C ALA A 26 -12.26 12.68 -15.72
N ASP A 27 -13.14 13.62 -16.04
CA ASP A 27 -14.35 13.31 -16.80
C ASP A 27 -14.18 13.20 -18.32
N THR A 28 -13.14 13.81 -18.87
CA THR A 28 -12.83 13.72 -20.29
C THR A 28 -11.69 12.74 -20.58
N LEU A 29 -11.80 12.04 -21.71
CA LEU A 29 -10.75 11.12 -22.18
C LEU A 29 -9.42 11.85 -22.44
N THR A 30 -9.48 13.13 -22.83
CA THR A 30 -8.31 13.99 -23.03
C THR A 30 -7.56 14.24 -21.72
N LEU A 31 -8.25 14.58 -20.63
CA LEU A 31 -7.63 14.75 -19.32
C LEU A 31 -7.01 13.45 -18.83
N TRP A 32 -7.70 12.32 -19.01
CA TRP A 32 -7.15 11.02 -18.67
C TRP A 32 -5.86 10.73 -19.46
N ALA A 33 -5.83 11.02 -20.76
CA ALA A 33 -4.64 10.83 -21.59
C ALA A 33 -3.45 11.70 -21.13
N ILE A 34 -3.70 12.93 -20.68
CA ILE A 34 -2.67 13.81 -20.11
C ILE A 34 -2.11 13.19 -18.82
N TYR A 35 -2.97 12.73 -17.90
CA TYR A 35 -2.52 12.07 -16.68
C TYR A 35 -1.77 10.76 -16.95
N PHE A 36 -2.19 9.99 -17.96
CA PHE A 36 -1.46 8.82 -18.41
C PHE A 36 -0.08 9.17 -18.94
N GLY A 37 0.05 10.22 -19.75
CA GLY A 37 1.35 10.72 -20.22
C GLY A 37 2.27 11.11 -19.06
N ILE A 38 1.76 11.85 -18.08
CA ILE A 38 2.51 12.21 -16.86
C ILE A 38 2.93 10.95 -16.10
N PHE A 39 2.03 9.98 -15.94
CA PHE A 39 2.32 8.71 -15.27
C PHE A 39 3.43 7.92 -15.97
N VAL A 40 3.41 7.84 -17.31
CA VAL A 40 4.44 7.17 -18.10
C VAL A 40 5.80 7.85 -17.92
N ILE A 41 5.85 9.19 -17.93
CA ILE A 41 7.09 9.95 -17.70
C ILE A 41 7.66 9.66 -16.30
N ILE A 42 6.82 9.71 -15.26
CA ILE A 42 7.24 9.43 -13.87
C ILE A 42 7.75 7.99 -13.75
N THR A 43 7.04 7.04 -14.36
CA THR A 43 7.40 5.62 -14.30
C THR A 43 8.69 5.32 -15.08
N GLY A 44 8.91 5.98 -16.21
CA GLY A 44 10.12 5.83 -17.03
C GLY A 44 11.41 6.21 -16.29
N PHE A 45 11.33 7.09 -15.29
CA PHE A 45 12.46 7.45 -14.43
C PHE A 45 12.83 6.34 -13.42
N TYR A 46 11.93 5.39 -13.16
CA TYR A 46 12.08 4.32 -12.18
C TYR A 46 11.93 2.93 -12.82
N GLN A 47 12.90 2.55 -13.66
CA GLN A 47 12.86 1.30 -14.44
C GLN A 47 12.63 0.03 -13.60
N THR A 48 13.14 -0.04 -12.37
CA THR A 48 12.96 -1.18 -11.46
C THR A 48 11.52 -1.32 -10.96
N VAL A 49 10.72 -0.25 -10.99
CA VAL A 49 9.35 -0.20 -10.45
C VAL A 49 8.31 -0.68 -11.47
N ILE A 50 8.64 -0.72 -12.77
CA ILE A 50 7.73 -1.10 -13.86
C ILE A 50 7.17 -2.52 -13.67
N SER A 51 8.05 -3.48 -13.33
CA SER A 51 7.65 -4.88 -13.14
C SER A 51 6.70 -5.04 -11.95
N ALA A 52 6.96 -4.32 -10.85
CA ALA A 52 6.13 -4.34 -9.65
C ALA A 52 4.73 -3.75 -9.91
N VAL A 53 4.67 -2.63 -10.65
CA VAL A 53 3.41 -2.00 -11.07
C VAL A 53 2.59 -2.96 -11.95
N PHE A 54 3.22 -3.60 -12.94
CA PHE A 54 2.53 -4.52 -13.84
C PHE A 54 1.95 -5.74 -13.10
N SER A 55 2.70 -6.30 -12.16
CA SER A 55 2.22 -7.40 -11.31
C SER A 55 0.97 -7.02 -10.51
N ARG A 56 0.86 -5.77 -10.07
CA ARG A 56 -0.29 -5.27 -9.30
C ARG A 56 -1.50 -4.92 -10.17
N ILE A 57 -1.31 -4.57 -11.44
CA ILE A 57 -2.41 -4.31 -12.39
C ILE A 57 -3.00 -5.63 -12.94
N LYS A 58 -2.20 -6.69 -13.02
CA LYS A 58 -2.61 -7.99 -13.60
C LYS A 58 -3.95 -8.53 -13.07
N PRO A 59 -4.25 -8.53 -11.74
CA PRO A 59 -5.54 -8.98 -11.23
C PRO A 59 -6.72 -8.15 -11.76
N PHE A 60 -6.53 -6.84 -11.97
CA PHE A 60 -7.58 -5.96 -12.49
C PHE A 60 -7.87 -6.23 -13.97
N ILE A 61 -6.83 -6.46 -14.77
CA ILE A 61 -7.01 -6.87 -16.18
C ILE A 61 -7.77 -8.20 -16.25
N LEU A 62 -7.46 -9.14 -15.36
CA LEU A 62 -8.17 -10.43 -15.31
C LEU A 62 -9.63 -10.29 -14.86
N TYR A 63 -9.95 -9.29 -14.04
CA TYR A 63 -11.31 -9.03 -13.56
C TYR A 63 -12.17 -8.20 -14.53
N PHE A 64 -11.54 -7.43 -15.42
CA PHE A 64 -12.22 -6.61 -16.43
C PHE A 64 -13.32 -7.31 -17.25
N PRO A 65 -13.11 -8.50 -17.84
CA PRO A 65 -14.16 -9.15 -18.63
C PRO A 65 -15.39 -9.51 -17.78
N PHE A 66 -15.19 -9.87 -16.51
CA PHE A 66 -16.30 -10.15 -15.60
C PHE A 66 -17.11 -8.87 -15.32
N MET A 67 -16.43 -7.76 -15.04
CA MET A 67 -17.07 -6.45 -14.86
C MET A 67 -17.85 -6.01 -16.08
N LEU A 68 -17.30 -6.22 -17.28
CA LEU A 68 -17.93 -5.85 -18.53
C LEU A 68 -19.23 -6.62 -18.75
N ILE A 69 -19.22 -7.94 -18.52
CA ILE A 69 -20.43 -8.78 -18.64
C ILE A 69 -21.50 -8.34 -17.63
N LEU A 70 -21.11 -8.12 -16.37
CA LEU A 70 -22.04 -7.71 -15.32
C LEU A 70 -22.67 -6.35 -15.66
N TYR A 71 -21.85 -5.37 -16.02
CA TYR A 71 -22.34 -4.02 -16.32
C TYR A 71 -23.24 -4.02 -17.56
N LEU A 72 -22.88 -4.71 -18.65
CA LEU A 72 -23.75 -4.81 -19.82
C LEU A 72 -25.07 -5.49 -19.49
N GLY A 73 -25.05 -6.53 -18.65
CA GLY A 73 -26.26 -7.20 -18.18
C GLY A 73 -27.19 -6.26 -17.39
N VAL A 74 -26.63 -5.45 -16.49
CA VAL A 74 -27.42 -4.46 -15.72
C VAL A 74 -27.91 -3.33 -16.62
N SER A 75 -27.06 -2.81 -17.50
CA SER A 75 -27.39 -1.75 -18.46
C SER A 75 -28.58 -2.17 -19.34
N MET A 76 -28.56 -3.38 -19.89
CA MET A 76 -29.69 -3.89 -20.71
C MET A 76 -30.99 -4.08 -19.92
N LEU A 77 -30.93 -4.35 -18.62
CA LEU A 77 -32.11 -4.59 -17.79
C LEU A 77 -32.75 -3.29 -17.27
N PHE A 78 -31.94 -2.27 -16.99
CA PHE A 78 -32.37 -1.07 -16.25
C PHE A 78 -32.25 0.24 -17.03
N THR A 79 -31.51 0.28 -18.15
CA THR A 79 -31.19 1.54 -18.85
C THR A 79 -31.32 1.41 -20.37
N ASP A 80 -31.97 2.38 -21.03
CA ASP A 80 -32.07 2.45 -22.51
C ASP A 80 -30.76 2.96 -23.19
N THR A 81 -29.59 2.65 -22.64
CA THR A 81 -28.30 3.04 -23.21
C THR A 81 -27.91 2.13 -24.37
N THR A 82 -27.38 2.71 -25.44
CA THR A 82 -26.82 1.89 -26.54
C THR A 82 -25.61 1.09 -26.06
N ILE A 83 -25.43 -0.11 -26.62
CA ILE A 83 -24.30 -1.01 -26.28
C ILE A 83 -22.94 -0.30 -26.41
N ASN A 84 -22.80 0.59 -27.40
CA ASN A 84 -21.57 1.33 -27.64
C ASN A 84 -21.28 2.36 -26.53
N GLN A 85 -22.31 3.05 -26.04
CA GLN A 85 -22.16 3.99 -24.92
C GLN A 85 -21.82 3.24 -23.62
N ALA A 86 -22.54 2.14 -23.34
CA ALA A 86 -22.26 1.31 -22.18
C ALA A 86 -20.83 0.75 -22.19
N LEU A 87 -20.34 0.30 -23.36
CA LEU A 87 -18.97 -0.22 -23.49
C LEU A 87 -17.93 0.88 -23.29
N PHE A 88 -18.19 2.10 -23.78
CA PHE A 88 -17.30 3.25 -23.56
C PHE A 88 -17.25 3.66 -22.09
N GLU A 89 -18.39 3.73 -21.41
CA GLU A 89 -18.46 4.08 -19.98
C GLU A 89 -17.71 3.08 -19.10
N VAL A 90 -17.92 1.77 -19.33
CA VAL A 90 -17.21 0.71 -18.61
C VAL A 90 -15.71 0.74 -18.89
N GLY A 91 -15.35 0.87 -20.17
CA GLY A 91 -13.95 0.94 -20.58
C GLY A 91 -13.24 2.13 -19.94
N PHE A 92 -13.89 3.29 -19.92
CA PHE A 92 -13.34 4.49 -19.32
C PHE A 92 -13.24 4.40 -17.80
N ALA A 93 -14.26 3.88 -17.12
CA ALA A 93 -14.20 3.62 -15.68
C ALA A 93 -13.07 2.65 -15.30
N PHE A 94 -12.89 1.58 -16.09
CA PHE A 94 -11.78 0.65 -15.92
C PHE A 94 -10.43 1.34 -16.08
N LEU A 95 -10.25 2.15 -17.13
CA LEU A 95 -9.02 2.89 -17.38
C LEU A 95 -8.69 3.86 -16.24
N ARG A 96 -9.69 4.57 -15.67
CA ARG A 96 -9.49 5.44 -14.49
C ARG A 96 -9.00 4.65 -13.29
N ILE A 97 -9.67 3.55 -12.94
CA ILE A 97 -9.34 2.72 -11.78
C ILE A 97 -7.96 2.08 -11.95
N ALA A 98 -7.66 1.52 -13.13
CA ALA A 98 -6.37 0.91 -13.43
C ALA A 98 -5.24 1.93 -13.25
N LEU A 99 -5.40 3.14 -13.78
CA LEU A 99 -4.41 4.21 -13.66
C LEU A 99 -4.24 4.67 -12.21
N MET A 100 -5.34 4.85 -11.47
CA MET A 100 -5.34 5.17 -10.03
C MET A 100 -4.49 4.18 -9.21
N ILE A 101 -4.73 2.89 -9.40
CA ILE A 101 -4.00 1.82 -8.69
C ILE A 101 -2.52 1.83 -9.09
N SER A 102 -2.24 2.06 -10.37
CA SER A 102 -0.87 2.12 -10.88
C SER A 102 -0.07 3.23 -10.20
N ILE A 103 -0.65 4.43 -10.09
CA ILE A 103 -0.07 5.59 -9.39
C ILE A 103 0.23 5.25 -7.93
N MET A 104 -0.75 4.72 -7.20
CA MET A 104 -0.57 4.34 -5.80
C MET A 104 0.48 3.25 -5.61
N SER A 105 0.53 2.29 -6.52
CA SER A 105 1.52 1.22 -6.44
C SER A 105 2.95 1.70 -6.62
N LEU A 106 3.16 2.69 -7.50
CA LEU A 106 4.46 3.31 -7.75
C LEU A 106 4.99 3.98 -6.47
N TYR A 107 4.11 4.65 -5.73
CA TYR A 107 4.48 5.23 -4.43
C TYR A 107 4.98 4.16 -3.44
N PHE A 108 4.22 3.09 -3.23
CA PHE A 108 4.58 2.07 -2.26
C PHE A 108 5.89 1.36 -2.60
N GLU A 109 6.14 1.11 -3.89
CA GLU A 109 7.38 0.49 -4.35
C GLU A 109 8.59 1.44 -4.24
N SER A 110 8.39 2.73 -4.51
CA SER A 110 9.48 3.71 -4.50
C SER A 110 9.92 4.15 -3.10
N VAL A 111 9.01 4.22 -2.13
CA VAL A 111 9.30 4.70 -0.77
C VAL A 111 9.54 3.55 0.22
N GLY A 112 8.84 2.41 0.05
CA GLY A 112 8.86 1.29 0.98
C GLY A 112 8.01 1.55 2.24
N SER A 113 7.32 0.52 2.73
CA SER A 113 6.37 0.62 3.84
C SER A 113 7.00 1.08 5.16
N GLN A 114 8.24 0.65 5.43
CA GLN A 114 8.97 1.00 6.66
C GLN A 114 9.29 2.50 6.73
N ASN A 115 9.73 3.10 5.63
CA ASN A 115 10.08 4.53 5.59
C ASN A 115 8.84 5.41 5.75
N PHE A 116 7.68 4.96 5.24
CA PHE A 116 6.42 5.66 5.46
C PHE A 116 5.99 5.64 6.93
N LEU A 117 6.06 4.48 7.60
CA LEU A 117 5.74 4.39 9.02
C LEU A 117 6.70 5.23 9.89
N LEU A 118 7.99 5.20 9.57
CA LEU A 118 8.99 6.03 10.27
C LEU A 118 8.68 7.52 10.13
N ALA A 119 8.23 7.96 8.95
CA ALA A 119 7.83 9.35 8.71
C ALA A 119 6.53 9.74 9.45
N LEU A 120 5.56 8.83 9.56
CA LEU A 120 4.38 9.06 10.41
C LEU A 120 4.75 9.16 11.89
N ARG A 121 5.63 8.27 12.35
CA ARG A 121 6.12 8.27 13.73
C ARG A 121 6.94 9.52 14.04
N SER A 122 7.72 10.04 13.09
CA SER A 122 8.49 11.27 13.32
C SER A 122 7.59 12.49 13.47
N ILE A 123 6.51 12.61 12.68
CA ILE A 123 5.49 13.64 12.91
C ILE A 123 4.87 13.48 14.30
N TRP A 124 4.49 12.26 14.68
CA TRP A 124 3.91 12.02 15.99
C TRP A 124 4.85 12.47 17.12
N PHE A 125 6.12 12.11 17.05
CA PHE A 125 7.12 12.52 18.02
C PHE A 125 7.29 14.04 18.11
N GLN A 126 7.24 14.75 16.97
CA GLN A 126 7.31 16.21 16.94
C GLN A 126 6.15 16.91 17.64
N THR A 127 4.96 16.30 17.66
CA THR A 127 3.82 16.89 18.40
C THR A 127 4.04 16.90 19.92
N GLY A 128 5.01 16.15 20.44
CA GLY A 128 5.34 16.12 21.88
C GLY A 128 4.23 15.53 22.77
N LEU A 129 3.16 14.98 22.19
CA LEU A 129 2.01 14.42 22.89
C LEU A 129 2.38 13.14 23.63
N LYS A 130 2.19 13.13 24.96
CA LYS A 130 2.42 11.96 25.82
C LYS A 130 1.23 11.00 25.78
N TRP A 131 1.05 10.30 24.66
CA TRP A 131 -0.05 9.33 24.51
C TRP A 131 0.47 7.90 24.38
N GLN A 132 0.32 7.13 25.46
CA GLN A 132 0.78 5.73 25.55
C GLN A 132 0.16 4.81 24.50
N TRP A 133 -1.14 4.93 24.22
CA TRP A 133 -1.83 4.06 23.28
C TRP A 133 -1.29 4.24 21.86
N MET A 134 -1.10 5.49 21.40
CA MET A 134 -0.55 5.77 20.08
C MET A 134 0.89 5.27 19.95
N GLU A 135 1.72 5.42 20.99
CA GLU A 135 3.08 4.87 20.98
C GLU A 135 3.13 3.34 20.95
N ASN A 136 2.20 2.68 21.63
CA ASN A 136 2.07 1.23 21.58
C ASN A 136 1.56 0.76 20.21
N PHE A 137 0.69 1.52 19.57
CA PHE A 137 0.24 1.25 18.21
C PHE A 137 1.38 1.35 17.19
N PHE A 138 2.20 2.40 17.25
CA PHE A 138 3.39 2.52 16.39
C PHE A 138 4.39 1.39 16.63
N LEU A 139 4.64 1.03 17.89
CA LEU A 139 5.48 -0.13 18.23
C LEU A 139 4.93 -1.42 17.63
N PHE A 140 3.63 -1.66 17.78
CA PHE A 140 2.97 -2.84 17.24
C PHE A 140 3.13 -2.94 15.72
N LEU A 141 2.94 -1.83 14.99
CA LEU A 141 3.12 -1.79 13.54
C LEU A 141 4.58 -2.04 13.12
N GLU A 142 5.55 -1.39 13.77
CA GLU A 142 6.97 -1.59 13.48
C GLU A 142 7.41 -3.04 13.72
N MET A 143 6.96 -3.62 14.84
CA MET A 143 7.25 -5.00 15.18
C MET A 143 6.60 -5.94 14.17
N THR A 144 5.33 -5.72 13.82
CA THR A 144 4.64 -6.52 12.81
C THR A 144 5.38 -6.49 11.47
N LEU A 145 5.74 -5.31 10.95
CA LEU A 145 6.49 -5.21 9.69
C LEU A 145 7.87 -5.87 9.76
N ARG A 146 8.56 -5.77 10.90
CA ARG A 146 9.88 -6.39 11.09
C ARG A 146 9.81 -7.91 11.18
N PHE A 147 8.80 -8.45 11.88
CA PHE A 147 8.68 -9.89 12.11
C PHE A 147 7.94 -10.62 11.00
N TYR A 148 7.21 -9.92 10.13
CA TYR A 148 6.50 -10.52 9.00
C TYR A 148 7.38 -11.43 8.12
N PRO A 149 8.59 -11.02 7.66
CA PRO A 149 9.46 -11.90 6.88
C PRO A 149 9.99 -13.09 7.69
N SER A 150 10.14 -12.95 9.00
CA SER A 150 10.51 -14.08 9.86
C SER A 150 9.38 -15.09 9.98
N LEU A 151 8.14 -14.61 10.19
CA LEU A 151 6.95 -15.46 10.25
C LEU A 151 6.75 -16.24 8.95
N GLN A 152 6.94 -15.57 7.80
CA GLN A 152 6.86 -16.22 6.50
C GLN A 152 7.91 -17.33 6.33
N ARG A 153 9.16 -17.09 6.76
CA ARG A 153 10.21 -18.12 6.75
C ARG A 153 9.89 -19.28 7.69
N ASP A 154 9.38 -18.99 8.88
CA ASP A 154 8.98 -20.00 9.86
C ASP A 154 7.83 -20.88 9.31
N TRP A 155 6.86 -20.27 8.61
CA TRP A 155 5.78 -20.98 7.91
C TRP A 155 6.31 -21.93 6.82
N ILE A 156 7.18 -21.42 5.94
CA ILE A 156 7.78 -22.22 4.87
C ILE A 156 8.61 -23.38 5.46
N ALA A 157 9.37 -23.13 6.53
CA ALA A 157 10.18 -24.16 7.19
C ALA A 157 9.31 -25.28 7.80
N VAL A 158 8.16 -24.94 8.40
CA VAL A 158 7.21 -25.94 8.91
C VAL A 158 6.65 -26.79 7.76
N ARG A 159 6.26 -26.15 6.64
CA ARG A 159 5.76 -26.84 5.45
C ARG A 159 6.80 -27.80 4.87
N GLN A 160 8.04 -27.34 4.71
CA GLN A 160 9.17 -28.16 4.23
C GLN A 160 9.54 -29.32 5.17
N SER A 161 9.45 -29.09 6.49
CA SER A 161 9.72 -30.13 7.48
C SER A 161 8.68 -31.26 7.39
N ARG A 162 7.40 -30.92 7.17
CA ARG A 162 6.34 -31.92 6.98
C ARG A 162 6.49 -32.69 5.69
N GLU A 163 6.82 -32.02 4.58
CA GLU A 163 7.16 -32.68 3.31
C GLU A 163 8.31 -33.69 3.51
N SER A 164 9.34 -33.31 4.26
CA SER A 164 10.50 -34.17 4.55
C SER A 164 10.15 -35.39 5.41
N LEU A 165 9.11 -35.30 6.23
CA LEU A 165 8.58 -36.40 7.04
C LEU A 165 7.66 -37.35 6.24
N GLY A 166 7.49 -37.11 4.93
CA GLY A 166 6.66 -37.94 4.04
C GLY A 166 5.18 -37.59 4.07
N PHE A 167 4.80 -36.44 4.66
CA PHE A 167 3.43 -35.94 4.50
C PHE A 167 3.27 -35.37 3.09
N ASN A 168 2.54 -36.09 2.24
CA ASN A 168 2.20 -35.62 0.91
C ASN A 168 1.27 -34.42 1.00
N GLN A 169 1.61 -33.34 0.29
CA GLN A 169 0.68 -32.23 0.11
C GLN A 169 -0.50 -32.67 -0.71
N ASN A 170 -1.69 -32.51 -0.15
CA ASN A 170 -2.90 -32.80 -0.87
C ASN A 170 -3.13 -31.73 -1.96
N ASN A 171 -3.25 -32.18 -3.21
CA ASN A 171 -3.51 -31.29 -4.35
C ASN A 171 -4.92 -30.66 -4.33
N ASN A 172 -5.84 -31.17 -3.49
CA ASN A 172 -7.16 -30.59 -3.35
C ASN A 172 -7.14 -29.35 -2.44
N ARG A 173 -7.85 -28.28 -2.84
CA ARG A 173 -8.01 -27.03 -2.07
C ARG A 173 -8.46 -27.27 -0.61
N TRP A 174 -9.37 -28.22 -0.40
CA TRP A 174 -9.83 -28.61 0.95
C TRP A 174 -8.76 -29.32 1.77
N GLY A 175 -7.89 -30.09 1.11
CA GLY A 175 -6.75 -30.74 1.73
C GLY A 175 -5.72 -29.73 2.21
N GLU A 176 -5.38 -28.74 1.37
CA GLU A 176 -4.45 -27.67 1.74
C GLU A 176 -4.96 -26.84 2.93
N ILE A 177 -6.26 -26.52 2.97
CA ILE A 177 -6.86 -25.81 4.12
C ILE A 177 -6.75 -26.66 5.39
N ARG A 178 -7.07 -27.95 5.30
CA ARG A 178 -7.00 -28.86 6.44
C ARG A 178 -5.56 -29.02 6.94
N GLU A 179 -4.60 -29.13 6.03
CA GLU A 179 -3.18 -29.19 6.37
C GLU A 179 -2.70 -27.90 7.05
N ALA A 180 -3.08 -26.73 6.52
CA ALA A 180 -2.76 -25.45 7.13
C ALA A 180 -3.36 -25.31 8.54
N ALA A 181 -4.58 -25.81 8.76
CA ALA A 181 -5.21 -25.81 10.08
C ALA A 181 -4.45 -26.68 11.10
N TYR A 182 -3.80 -27.78 10.68
CA TYR A 182 -2.97 -28.60 11.54
C TYR A 182 -1.61 -27.95 11.86
N ASP A 183 -1.07 -27.14 10.95
CA ASP A 183 0.22 -26.44 11.16
C ASP A 183 0.09 -25.21 12.06
N LEU A 184 -1.08 -24.58 12.04
CA LEU A 184 -1.33 -23.31 12.70
C LEU A 184 -1.09 -23.34 14.22
N PRO A 185 -1.52 -24.37 15.00
CA PRO A 185 -1.24 -24.45 16.43
C PRO A 185 0.26 -24.47 16.75
N VAL A 186 1.06 -25.22 15.98
CA VAL A 186 2.51 -25.31 16.18
C VAL A 186 3.16 -23.94 15.99
N LEU A 187 2.78 -23.24 14.93
CA LEU A 187 3.26 -21.91 14.64
C LEU A 187 2.79 -20.90 15.70
N LEU A 188 1.56 -21.02 16.19
CA LEU A 188 1.03 -20.14 17.23
C LEU A 188 1.82 -20.29 18.53
N VAL A 189 2.05 -21.52 19.00
CA VAL A 189 2.85 -21.78 20.21
C VAL A 189 4.28 -21.25 20.05
N ARG A 190 4.92 -21.49 18.90
CA ARG A 190 6.26 -20.99 18.62
C ARG A 190 6.32 -19.46 18.64
N ASN A 191 5.35 -18.80 18.02
CA ASN A 191 5.31 -17.33 17.97
C ASN A 191 4.91 -16.70 19.30
N LEU A 192 4.10 -17.38 20.11
CA LEU A 192 3.76 -16.95 21.45
C LEU A 192 5.00 -16.94 22.35
N ARG A 193 5.79 -18.03 22.35
CA ARG A 193 7.09 -18.08 23.06
C ARG A 193 8.05 -16.99 22.58
N LYS A 194 8.19 -16.85 21.26
CA LYS A 194 9.02 -15.80 20.66
C LYS A 194 8.58 -14.40 21.08
N SER A 195 7.28 -14.15 21.18
CA SER A 195 6.75 -12.85 21.63
C SER A 195 7.06 -12.58 23.11
N GLU A 196 7.03 -13.62 23.94
CA GLU A 196 7.40 -13.55 25.36
C GLU A 196 8.90 -13.24 25.52
N ASP A 197 9.76 -13.97 24.81
CA ASP A 197 11.21 -13.72 24.80
C ASP A 197 11.53 -12.28 24.37
N ILE A 198 10.86 -11.79 23.33
CA ILE A 198 11.00 -10.42 22.85
C ILE A 198 10.52 -9.42 23.92
N ALA A 199 9.39 -9.67 24.56
CA ALA A 199 8.84 -8.79 25.58
C ALA A 199 9.79 -8.69 26.79
N VAL A 200 10.31 -9.81 27.27
CA VAL A 200 11.32 -9.86 28.34
C VAL A 200 12.59 -9.11 27.92
N ALA A 201 13.10 -9.36 26.71
CA ALA A 201 14.27 -8.65 26.20
C ALA A 201 14.05 -7.13 26.07
N MET A 202 12.84 -6.70 25.70
CA MET A 202 12.47 -5.28 25.68
C MET A 202 12.47 -4.67 27.08
N GLN A 203 11.86 -5.34 28.06
CA GLN A 203 11.84 -4.89 29.45
C GLN A 203 13.26 -4.75 30.02
N LEU A 204 14.13 -5.74 29.77
CA LEU A 204 15.53 -5.71 30.19
C LEU A 204 16.32 -4.54 29.58
N ARG A 205 15.97 -4.13 28.36
CA ARG A 205 16.55 -2.93 27.69
C ARG A 205 15.96 -1.61 28.19
N GLY A 206 15.11 -1.64 29.22
CA GLY A 206 14.49 -0.45 29.80
C GLY A 206 13.32 0.11 29.00
N PHE A 207 12.70 -0.72 28.14
CA PHE A 207 11.52 -0.31 27.40
C PHE A 207 10.37 0.09 28.34
N GLY A 208 9.69 1.21 28.07
CA GLY A 208 8.54 1.69 28.85
C GLY A 208 8.86 2.69 29.97
N LYS A 209 10.14 3.04 30.21
CA LYS A 209 10.53 3.98 31.28
C LYS A 209 10.35 5.47 30.94
N SER A 210 10.22 5.83 29.66
CA SER A 210 10.05 7.22 29.21
C SER A 210 8.99 7.36 28.11
N ILE A 211 8.18 8.42 28.24
CA ILE A 211 7.15 8.85 27.27
C ILE A 211 7.28 10.39 27.14
N PRO A 212 7.44 10.95 25.92
CA PRO A 212 7.41 10.27 24.63
C PRO A 212 8.70 9.51 24.29
N ARG A 213 8.59 8.43 23.51
CA ARG A 213 9.71 7.59 23.08
C ARG A 213 10.51 8.26 21.97
N CYS A 214 11.84 8.34 22.12
CA CYS A 214 12.72 8.81 21.05
C CYS A 214 12.61 7.95 19.79
N VAL A 215 12.73 8.58 18.63
CA VAL A 215 12.72 7.93 17.31
C VAL A 215 14.15 7.89 16.77
N TYR A 216 14.68 6.69 16.53
CA TYR A 216 15.96 6.53 15.85
C TYR A 216 15.81 6.82 14.36
N ASN A 217 16.71 7.62 13.78
CA ASN A 217 16.61 8.14 12.41
C ASN A 217 15.29 8.87 12.12
N ALA A 218 14.91 9.79 13.01
CA ALA A 218 13.76 10.66 12.76
C ALA A 218 13.96 11.44 11.45
N VAL A 219 12.97 11.38 10.55
CA VAL A 219 12.91 12.25 9.38
C VAL A 219 12.26 13.57 9.86
N PRO A 220 13.02 14.68 9.95
CA PRO A 220 12.48 15.92 10.46
C PRO A 220 11.45 16.46 9.46
N PHE A 221 10.22 16.63 9.93
CA PHE A 221 9.20 17.38 9.23
C PHE A 221 9.35 18.87 9.60
N SER A 222 9.46 19.73 8.58
CA SER A 222 9.68 21.16 8.70
C SER A 222 8.47 21.91 8.13
N THR A 223 8.28 23.17 8.52
CA THR A 223 7.20 24.03 8.01
C THR A 223 7.22 24.17 6.49
N TRP A 224 8.40 24.09 5.86
CA TRP A 224 8.54 24.06 4.41
C TRP A 224 7.85 22.84 3.75
N HIS A 225 7.85 21.69 4.41
CA HIS A 225 7.15 20.50 3.92
C HIS A 225 5.63 20.63 4.06
N LEU A 226 5.16 21.38 5.05
CA LEU A 226 3.74 21.73 5.20
C LEU A 226 3.28 22.68 4.09
N LEU A 227 4.13 23.64 3.70
CA LEU A 227 3.85 24.52 2.56
C LEU A 227 3.84 23.74 1.23
N GLN A 228 4.77 22.80 1.05
CA GLN A 228 4.74 21.88 -0.10
C GLN A 228 3.47 21.03 -0.13
N PHE A 229 3.05 20.51 1.03
CA PHE A 229 1.80 19.77 1.18
C PHE A 229 0.59 20.58 0.71
N ALA A 230 0.44 21.80 1.24
CA ALA A 230 -0.66 22.69 0.86
C ALA A 230 -0.60 23.06 -0.62
N GLY A 231 0.58 23.37 -1.15
CA GLY A 231 0.77 23.71 -2.57
C GLY A 231 0.36 22.57 -3.51
N VAL A 232 0.70 21.32 -3.17
CA VAL A 232 0.30 20.14 -3.96
C VAL A 232 -1.23 19.99 -3.99
N VAL A 233 -1.89 20.08 -2.83
CA VAL A 233 -3.35 19.94 -2.75
C VAL A 233 -4.06 21.05 -3.52
N ILE A 234 -3.61 22.30 -3.36
CA ILE A 234 -4.16 23.46 -4.06
C ILE A 234 -3.96 23.32 -5.57
N CYS A 235 -2.78 22.89 -6.03
CA CYS A 235 -2.50 22.70 -7.45
C CYS A 235 -3.45 21.69 -8.10
N PHE A 236 -3.61 20.50 -7.50
CA PHE A 236 -4.54 19.49 -8.02
C PHE A 236 -6.00 19.93 -7.90
N TYR A 237 -6.36 20.65 -6.85
CA TYR A 237 -7.71 21.23 -6.71
C TYR A 237 -8.00 22.24 -7.83
N LEU A 238 -7.07 23.15 -8.14
CA LEU A 238 -7.22 24.13 -9.21
C LEU A 238 -7.29 23.48 -10.60
N ILE A 239 -6.49 22.44 -10.85
CA ILE A 239 -6.55 21.65 -12.08
C ILE A 239 -7.92 21.01 -12.24
N ASN A 240 -8.48 20.44 -11.17
CA ASN A 240 -9.80 19.82 -11.21
C ASN A 240 -10.93 20.86 -11.38
N LEU A 241 -10.73 22.10 -10.91
CA LEU A 241 -11.71 23.18 -11.06
C LEU A 241 -11.68 23.83 -12.46
N HIS A 242 -10.52 23.86 -13.13
CA HIS A 242 -10.36 24.42 -14.48
C HIS A 242 -10.52 23.38 -15.60
N ALA A 243 -10.51 22.09 -15.27
CA ALA A 243 -10.95 21.03 -16.16
C ALA A 243 -12.48 21.16 -16.33
N PRO A 244 -12.99 21.45 -17.55
CA PRO A 244 -14.43 21.54 -17.75
C PRO A 244 -15.05 20.17 -17.47
N PHE A 245 -16.00 20.16 -16.54
CA PHE A 245 -17.00 19.10 -16.36
C PHE A 245 -17.84 18.93 -17.63
#